data_AF-A0A8X7X0K9-F1
#
_entry.id   AF-A0A8X7X0K9-F1
#
_cell.length_a   1.000
_cell.length_b   1.000
_cell.length_c   1.000
_cell.angle_alpha   90.00
_cell.angle_beta   90.00
_cell.angle_gamma   90.00
#
_symmetry.space_group_name_H-M   'P 1'
#
loop_
_entity.id
_entity.type
_entity.pdbx_description
1 polymer ?
#
loop_
_entity_poly.entity_id
_entity_poly.type
_entity_poly.pdbx_seq_one_letter_code
_entity_poly.pdbx_strand_id
1 'polypeptide(L)'
;MAVPKRSLKAWILVSIQDTHKPRNSDSCLRLSRALISVSIDSVKITASSAKSRSVNLSSPTDSPQLLDPMALSNTQSMQALNRKAARTDPWGTSESTGKNAEVLPPLCIALTVPVYRLAGHDIQQLWGHPMKSQDAPQCSLTKSVIMSILKIHAREIFDSRGNPTVEVDLYTKKGLFRAAVPSGASTGIYEALELRDNDKTRYLGKGVSRAVKYVNEFLGPALCNQNVSVVEQEKIDKLMLDMDGTENKSKFGANAVLGVSLAVCKAGAAEKGVPLYRHIADLAGNSEVILPVPAFNVINGGSHAGNKLAMQEFMILPVGASSFKEAMRIGAEVYHNLKSVIKDKYGKDATNVGDEGGFAPNILENKEALELLKNAIAKAGYSDQIVIGMDVAASEFYKQGKYDLDFKSPDNPSRYISPDQLADIYMEFVKNYPVVSIEDPFDQDDWEAWTKFTAKAGIQVVGDDLTVTNPKRIVKAIKTGAPCRSERLAKYNQLLRIEEELGAGARFAGRNFRNPLTN
;
A
#
# COMPACT_ATOMS: atom_id res chain seq x y z
N MET A 1 17.51 48.19 -17.60
CA MET A 1 18.30 47.41 -16.62
C MET A 1 17.79 45.98 -16.63
N ALA A 2 18.60 45.05 -17.10
CA ALA A 2 18.24 43.65 -17.29
C ALA A 2 18.36 42.89 -15.96
N VAL A 3 17.30 42.19 -15.57
CA VAL A 3 17.31 41.23 -14.45
C VAL A 3 17.76 39.87 -15.01
N PRO A 4 18.74 39.19 -14.39
CA PRO A 4 19.29 37.97 -14.96
C PRO A 4 18.31 36.80 -14.82
N LYS A 5 18.01 36.13 -15.93
CA LYS A 5 17.34 34.82 -15.94
C LYS A 5 18.26 33.81 -15.23
N ARG A 6 17.91 33.40 -14.01
CA ARG A 6 18.47 32.19 -13.41
C ARG A 6 17.89 30.99 -14.16
N SER A 7 18.72 30.33 -14.96
CA SER A 7 18.42 28.98 -15.43
C SER A 7 18.48 28.03 -14.24
N LEU A 8 17.36 27.38 -13.92
CA LEU A 8 17.40 26.18 -13.09
C LEU A 8 18.13 25.10 -13.89
N LYS A 9 19.37 24.80 -13.48
CA LYS A 9 20.08 23.61 -13.92
C LYS A 9 19.52 22.43 -13.16
N ALA A 10 18.60 21.68 -13.76
CA ALA A 10 18.29 20.33 -13.32
C ALA A 10 19.45 19.40 -13.72
N TRP A 11 20.01 18.69 -12.76
CA TRP A 11 20.98 17.63 -13.00
C TRP A 11 20.20 16.33 -13.22
N ILE A 12 20.28 15.76 -14.42
CA ILE A 12 19.80 14.40 -14.68
C ILE A 12 21.02 13.50 -14.66
N LEU A 13 21.16 12.70 -13.61
CA LEU A 13 22.13 11.61 -13.57
C LEU A 13 21.53 10.44 -14.34
N VAL A 14 21.96 10.24 -15.59
CA VAL A 14 21.61 9.04 -16.36
C VAL A 14 22.67 7.99 -16.10
N SER A 15 22.34 6.98 -15.28
CA SER A 15 23.15 5.78 -15.17
C SER A 15 22.69 4.79 -16.24
N ILE A 16 23.44 4.69 -17.33
CA ILE A 16 23.34 3.57 -18.27
C ILE A 16 24.25 2.47 -17.71
N GLN A 17 23.66 1.38 -17.20
CA GLN A 17 24.38 0.13 -17.03
C GLN A 17 23.93 -0.81 -18.12
N ASP A 18 24.77 -0.92 -19.15
CA ASP A 18 24.72 -2.01 -20.10
C ASP A 18 25.37 -3.25 -19.49
N THR A 19 24.82 -4.40 -19.85
CA THR A 19 25.15 -5.70 -19.26
C THR A 19 26.37 -6.35 -19.93
N HIS A 20 27.21 -7.01 -19.10
CA HIS A 20 28.26 -8.01 -19.38
C HIS A 20 29.77 -7.63 -19.46
N LYS A 21 30.48 -8.01 -18.36
CA LYS A 21 31.80 -8.72 -18.20
C LYS A 21 33.14 -8.09 -18.71
N PRO A 22 34.33 -8.57 -18.26
CA PRO A 22 34.87 -8.86 -16.92
C PRO A 22 36.22 -8.14 -16.63
N ARG A 23 36.77 -8.31 -15.41
CA ARG A 23 38.02 -7.73 -14.84
C ARG A 23 39.29 -7.80 -15.73
N ASN A 24 40.00 -6.68 -15.92
CA ASN A 24 41.37 -6.40 -15.42
C ASN A 24 42.04 -5.18 -16.11
N SER A 25 42.99 -4.60 -15.38
CA SER A 25 44.08 -3.68 -15.74
C SER A 25 43.81 -2.16 -15.84
N ASP A 26 44.62 -1.47 -15.04
CA ASP A 26 44.97 -0.05 -14.98
C ASP A 26 44.91 0.74 -16.29
N SER A 27 44.32 1.94 -16.25
CA SER A 27 44.99 3.19 -16.65
C SER A 27 44.06 4.42 -16.67
N CYS A 28 44.60 5.52 -16.14
CA CYS A 28 44.35 6.94 -16.41
C CYS A 28 42.95 7.44 -16.83
N LEU A 29 42.37 8.22 -15.90
CA LEU A 29 41.39 9.27 -16.16
C LEU A 29 41.80 10.19 -17.34
N ARG A 30 40.99 10.22 -18.40
CA ARG A 30 40.84 11.38 -19.28
C ARG A 30 39.35 11.64 -19.52
N LEU A 31 38.84 12.72 -18.94
CA LEU A 31 37.52 13.28 -19.21
C LEU A 31 37.57 14.06 -20.52
N SER A 32 36.96 13.54 -21.59
CA SER A 32 36.58 14.35 -22.76
C SER A 32 35.11 14.78 -22.60
N ARG A 33 34.88 16.10 -22.45
CA ARG A 33 33.54 16.70 -22.51
C ARG A 33 33.07 16.75 -23.97
N ALA A 34 32.00 16.04 -24.30
CA ALA A 34 31.22 16.32 -25.51
C ALA A 34 29.90 17.01 -25.10
N LEU A 35 29.66 18.19 -25.68
CA LEU A 35 28.40 18.91 -25.62
C LEU A 35 27.51 18.40 -26.75
N ILE A 36 26.32 17.89 -26.43
CA ILE A 36 25.26 17.64 -27.42
C ILE A 36 24.06 18.50 -27.04
N SER A 37 23.70 19.44 -27.92
CA SER A 37 22.46 20.20 -27.87
C SER A 37 21.32 19.37 -28.47
N VAL A 38 20.19 19.26 -27.80
CA VAL A 38 18.96 18.67 -28.36
C VAL A 38 17.88 19.75 -28.42
N SER A 39 17.40 20.04 -29.63
CA SER A 39 16.24 20.91 -29.89
C SER A 39 14.95 20.13 -29.70
N ILE A 40 13.95 20.74 -29.08
CA ILE A 40 12.58 20.23 -29.03
C ILE A 40 11.84 20.84 -30.22
N ASP A 41 11.60 20.05 -31.26
CA ASP A 41 10.63 20.40 -32.30
C ASP A 41 9.71 19.22 -32.60
N SER A 42 8.42 19.55 -32.69
CA SER A 42 7.29 18.82 -33.28
C SER A 42 6.50 17.81 -32.43
N VAL A 43 5.47 18.33 -31.74
CA VAL A 43 4.15 17.66 -31.71
C VAL A 43 3.10 18.68 -32.18
N LYS A 44 2.59 18.46 -33.40
CA LYS A 44 1.43 19.19 -33.95
C LYS A 44 0.17 18.69 -33.26
N ILE A 45 -0.55 19.59 -32.59
CA ILE A 45 -1.95 19.41 -32.21
C ILE A 45 -2.78 20.09 -33.30
N THR A 46 -3.51 19.32 -34.10
CA THR A 46 -4.59 19.83 -34.94
C THR A 46 -5.87 19.89 -34.12
N ALA A 47 -6.30 21.10 -33.77
CA ALA A 47 -7.63 21.38 -33.28
C ALA A 47 -8.56 21.69 -34.47
N SER A 48 -9.66 20.96 -34.61
CA SER A 48 -10.77 21.33 -35.50
C SER A 48 -12.00 21.69 -34.66
N SER A 49 -12.37 22.96 -34.73
CA SER A 49 -13.60 23.54 -34.19
C SER A 49 -14.85 22.98 -34.88
N ALA A 50 -15.90 22.67 -34.11
CA ALA A 50 -17.27 22.66 -34.62
C ALA A 50 -18.20 23.33 -33.60
N LYS A 51 -19.06 24.18 -34.14
CA LYS A 51 -19.83 25.24 -33.48
C LYS A 51 -20.99 24.75 -32.63
N SER A 52 -21.29 25.58 -31.65
CA SER A 52 -22.54 25.76 -30.90
C SER A 52 -23.84 25.52 -31.69
N ARG A 53 -24.82 24.86 -31.05
CA ARG A 53 -26.24 25.22 -31.12
C ARG A 53 -26.91 24.99 -29.78
N SER A 54 -27.47 26.08 -29.26
CA SER A 54 -28.39 26.18 -28.14
C SER A 54 -29.76 25.59 -28.49
N VAL A 55 -30.39 24.88 -27.55
CA VAL A 55 -31.87 24.74 -27.48
C VAL A 55 -32.28 24.74 -26.01
N ASN A 56 -33.00 25.79 -25.60
CA ASN A 56 -33.85 25.80 -24.42
C ASN A 56 -35.09 24.95 -24.72
N LEU A 57 -35.59 24.19 -23.74
CA LEU A 57 -37.02 23.89 -23.61
C LEU A 57 -37.37 23.53 -22.16
N SER A 58 -38.50 24.08 -21.77
CA SER A 58 -39.15 24.18 -20.47
C SER A 58 -39.68 22.87 -19.88
N SER A 59 -39.82 22.86 -18.56
CA SER A 59 -40.65 21.95 -17.76
C SER A 59 -42.09 21.84 -18.27
N PRO A 60 -42.78 20.72 -17.98
CA PRO A 60 -43.85 20.82 -16.98
C PRO A 60 -43.96 19.65 -16.00
N THR A 61 -44.74 19.96 -14.97
CA THR A 61 -45.26 19.20 -13.83
C THR A 61 -45.85 17.83 -14.14
N ASP A 62 -45.77 16.89 -13.20
CA ASP A 62 -46.95 16.37 -12.47
C ASP A 62 -46.57 15.21 -11.53
N SER A 63 -47.09 15.33 -10.30
CA SER A 63 -47.09 14.27 -9.28
C SER A 63 -48.33 13.39 -9.44
N PRO A 64 -48.28 12.13 -8.96
CA PRO A 64 -49.41 11.64 -8.18
C PRO A 64 -48.97 11.06 -6.83
N GLN A 65 -49.65 11.52 -5.79
CA GLN A 65 -49.79 10.83 -4.50
C GLN A 65 -50.49 9.48 -4.70
N LEU A 66 -50.22 8.48 -3.85
CA LEU A 66 -51.23 7.79 -3.02
C LEU A 66 -50.60 6.70 -2.13
N LEU A 67 -50.99 6.80 -0.85
CA LEU A 67 -51.33 5.75 0.13
C LEU A 67 -50.22 4.94 0.82
N ASP A 68 -50.05 5.36 2.08
CA ASP A 68 -49.66 4.58 3.25
C ASP A 68 -50.67 3.44 3.52
N PRO A 69 -50.22 2.31 4.09
CA PRO A 69 -50.93 1.77 5.25
C PRO A 69 -50.01 1.44 6.41
N MET A 70 -50.40 1.97 7.58
CA MET A 70 -49.88 1.62 8.89
C MET A 70 -50.07 0.13 9.26
N ALA A 71 -49.05 -0.35 9.99
CA ALA A 71 -49.08 -1.25 11.15
C ALA A 71 -49.43 -2.74 10.95
N LEU A 72 -48.47 -3.60 11.30
CA LEU A 72 -48.64 -4.57 12.39
C LEU A 72 -47.28 -5.10 12.90
N SER A 73 -47.13 -5.01 14.22
CA SER A 73 -46.07 -5.57 15.05
C SER A 73 -46.04 -7.09 14.98
N ASN A 74 -44.85 -7.70 14.95
CA ASN A 74 -44.62 -9.02 15.55
C ASN A 74 -43.16 -9.16 15.99
N THR A 75 -42.94 -8.84 17.26
CA THR A 75 -41.91 -9.44 18.12
C THR A 75 -42.13 -10.95 18.20
N GLN A 76 -41.13 -11.75 17.82
CA GLN A 76 -40.96 -13.09 18.38
C GLN A 76 -39.48 -13.48 18.46
N SER A 77 -39.11 -13.77 19.70
CA SER A 77 -37.82 -14.18 20.21
C SER A 77 -37.40 -15.56 19.71
N MET A 78 -36.12 -15.75 19.40
CA MET A 78 -35.49 -17.08 19.31
C MET A 78 -34.23 -17.10 20.18
N GLN A 79 -34.44 -17.37 21.46
CA GLN A 79 -33.44 -17.95 22.35
C GLN A 79 -33.86 -19.38 22.70
N ALA A 80 -32.84 -20.24 22.78
CA ALA A 80 -32.81 -21.58 23.37
C ALA A 80 -33.23 -22.77 22.47
N LEU A 81 -32.20 -23.50 22.00
CA LEU A 81 -32.06 -24.95 22.25
C LEU A 81 -30.66 -25.43 21.81
N ASN A 82 -29.73 -25.51 22.77
CA ASN A 82 -29.09 -26.78 23.16
C ASN A 82 -27.99 -26.54 24.20
N ARG A 83 -28.23 -27.04 25.42
CA ARG A 83 -27.28 -27.15 26.52
C ARG A 83 -27.05 -28.63 26.85
N LYS A 84 -25.78 -28.96 27.10
CA LYS A 84 -25.20 -30.15 27.78
C LYS A 84 -25.22 -31.45 26.97
N ALA A 85 -24.16 -32.26 26.88
CA ALA A 85 -22.92 -32.45 27.64
C ALA A 85 -21.83 -33.01 26.65
N ALA A 86 -20.53 -33.13 26.91
CA ALA A 86 -19.79 -33.42 28.13
C ALA A 86 -18.31 -33.00 28.02
N ARG A 87 -17.69 -32.88 29.20
CA ARG A 87 -16.28 -32.61 29.50
C ARG A 87 -15.35 -33.68 28.94
N THR A 88 -14.12 -33.31 28.60
CA THR A 88 -12.88 -33.97 29.08
C THR A 88 -11.67 -33.06 28.82
N ASP A 89 -10.98 -32.69 29.90
CA ASP A 89 -9.55 -32.34 29.91
C ASP A 89 -8.74 -33.65 29.74
N PRO A 90 -7.51 -33.59 29.21
CA PRO A 90 -6.39 -33.72 30.13
C PRO A 90 -5.16 -32.84 29.81
N TRP A 91 -4.60 -32.32 30.89
CA TRP A 91 -3.27 -31.69 31.02
C TRP A 91 -2.11 -32.64 30.71
N GLY A 92 -0.93 -32.08 30.41
CA GLY A 92 0.34 -32.80 30.57
C GLY A 92 1.58 -32.11 30.01
N THR A 93 2.18 -31.21 30.78
CA THR A 93 3.58 -30.79 30.65
C THR A 93 4.52 -31.91 31.06
N SER A 94 5.69 -32.03 30.41
CA SER A 94 6.85 -32.72 31.00
C SER A 94 8.16 -32.10 30.51
N GLU A 95 8.96 -31.61 31.46
CA GLU A 95 10.41 -31.47 31.37
C GLU A 95 11.04 -32.69 32.05
N SER A 96 12.12 -33.26 31.47
CA SER A 96 13.44 -33.43 32.12
C SER A 96 14.31 -34.54 31.49
N THR A 97 15.57 -34.18 31.25
CA THR A 97 16.84 -34.94 31.41
C THR A 97 17.21 -36.12 30.49
N GLY A 98 18.10 -35.85 29.53
CA GLY A 98 19.52 -36.30 29.51
C GLY A 98 19.89 -37.80 29.34
N LYS A 99 20.50 -38.15 28.19
CA LYS A 99 21.91 -38.63 28.02
C LYS A 99 22.11 -39.43 26.71
N ASN A 100 23.16 -39.01 25.98
CA ASN A 100 24.10 -39.71 25.10
C ASN A 100 23.67 -40.90 24.22
N ALA A 101 23.79 -40.71 22.89
CA ALA A 101 24.41 -41.69 21.99
C ALA A 101 25.03 -40.97 20.78
N GLU A 102 26.36 -41.03 20.66
CA GLU A 102 27.13 -40.69 19.46
C GLU A 102 26.87 -41.73 18.36
N VAL A 103 26.62 -41.28 17.12
CA VAL A 103 26.96 -42.03 15.90
C VAL A 103 27.48 -41.05 14.85
N LEU A 104 28.65 -41.39 14.31
CA LEU A 104 29.53 -40.68 13.38
C LEU A 104 28.92 -40.41 11.97
N PRO A 105 29.49 -39.46 11.19
CA PRO A 105 28.94 -38.99 9.91
C PRO A 105 29.39 -39.86 8.72
N PRO A 106 28.68 -39.85 7.57
CA PRO A 106 29.23 -40.36 6.32
C PRO A 106 30.05 -39.28 5.60
N LEU A 107 31.31 -39.64 5.33
CA LEU A 107 32.32 -38.90 4.57
C LEU A 107 32.01 -38.89 3.06
N CYS A 108 32.47 -37.82 2.40
CA CYS A 108 32.35 -37.45 0.99
C CYS A 108 32.87 -38.45 -0.06
N ILE A 109 32.37 -38.31 -1.30
CA ILE A 109 33.20 -38.41 -2.51
C ILE A 109 32.92 -37.22 -3.42
N ALA A 110 33.98 -36.44 -3.67
CA ALA A 110 34.06 -35.40 -4.69
C ALA A 110 34.61 -36.02 -5.99
N LEU A 111 34.03 -35.66 -7.14
CA LEU A 111 34.59 -35.93 -8.46
C LEU A 111 34.97 -34.61 -9.13
N THR A 112 36.27 -34.31 -9.08
CA THR A 112 36.97 -33.37 -9.96
C THR A 112 37.38 -34.12 -11.23
N VAL A 113 37.08 -33.57 -12.41
CA VAL A 113 37.72 -33.97 -13.67
C VAL A 113 38.42 -32.74 -14.26
N PRO A 114 39.74 -32.81 -14.55
CA PRO A 114 40.50 -31.70 -15.12
C PRO A 114 40.57 -31.72 -16.67
N VAL A 115 40.42 -30.52 -17.27
CA VAL A 115 41.21 -29.94 -18.40
C VAL A 115 41.04 -30.64 -19.78
N TYR A 116 40.76 -29.96 -20.92
CA TYR A 116 41.68 -29.12 -21.70
C TYR A 116 40.99 -28.08 -22.60
N ARG A 117 41.73 -26.98 -22.78
CA ARG A 117 41.55 -25.87 -23.72
C ARG A 117 42.06 -26.30 -25.10
N LEU A 118 41.33 -26.04 -26.18
CA LEU A 118 41.91 -25.84 -27.50
C LEU A 118 41.31 -24.58 -28.13
N ALA A 119 42.22 -23.70 -28.54
CA ALA A 119 41.96 -22.47 -29.27
C ALA A 119 42.06 -22.75 -30.78
N GLY A 120 41.31 -21.97 -31.57
CA GLY A 120 41.78 -21.50 -32.87
C GLY A 120 41.48 -22.34 -34.12
N HIS A 121 40.81 -21.66 -35.05
CA HIS A 121 40.97 -21.69 -36.51
C HIS A 121 40.26 -22.74 -37.39
N ASP A 122 39.44 -22.16 -38.28
CA ASP A 122 39.16 -22.48 -39.68
C ASP A 122 39.87 -23.69 -40.30
N ILE A 123 39.05 -24.63 -40.81
CA ILE A 123 39.33 -25.33 -42.06
C ILE A 123 38.04 -25.38 -42.88
N GLN A 124 38.02 -24.59 -43.96
CA GLN A 124 37.14 -24.75 -45.10
C GLN A 124 37.48 -26.03 -45.90
N GLN A 125 36.44 -26.63 -46.48
CA GLN A 125 36.42 -27.46 -47.70
C GLN A 125 37.19 -28.79 -47.69
N LEU A 126 36.47 -29.90 -47.83
CA LEU A 126 36.68 -30.85 -48.94
C LEU A 126 35.49 -31.83 -49.13
N TRP A 127 34.74 -31.58 -50.21
CA TRP A 127 34.08 -32.52 -51.15
C TRP A 127 33.26 -33.74 -50.66
N GLY A 128 31.98 -33.79 -51.08
CA GLY A 128 31.23 -35.04 -51.30
C GLY A 128 29.71 -34.96 -51.11
N HIS A 129 28.96 -34.61 -52.16
CA HIS A 129 27.54 -34.98 -52.34
C HIS A 129 27.47 -36.27 -53.19
N PRO A 130 26.33 -36.99 -53.30
CA PRO A 130 25.04 -36.86 -52.61
C PRO A 130 24.44 -38.20 -52.10
N MET A 131 23.42 -38.15 -51.24
CA MET A 131 22.31 -39.10 -51.36
C MET A 131 21.02 -38.50 -50.79
N LYS A 132 20.01 -38.40 -51.65
CA LYS A 132 18.62 -38.11 -51.28
C LYS A 132 18.05 -39.37 -50.64
N SER A 133 17.55 -39.27 -49.41
CA SER A 133 16.55 -40.20 -48.89
C SER A 133 15.41 -39.38 -48.29
N GLN A 134 14.23 -39.64 -48.85
CA GLN A 134 12.93 -39.10 -48.51
C GLN A 134 12.52 -39.46 -47.08
N ASP A 135 11.69 -38.60 -46.50
CA ASP A 135 10.69 -38.90 -45.48
C ASP A 135 11.19 -39.51 -44.15
N ALA A 136 11.77 -38.64 -43.31
CA ALA A 136 11.69 -38.80 -41.85
C ALA A 136 10.77 -37.69 -41.32
N PRO A 137 9.70 -38.01 -40.55
CA PRO A 137 8.91 -36.97 -39.91
C PRO A 137 9.84 -36.23 -38.95
N GLN A 138 10.09 -34.95 -39.22
CA GLN A 138 10.59 -34.03 -38.21
C GLN A 138 9.56 -34.06 -37.08
N CYS A 139 9.89 -34.80 -36.02
CA CYS A 139 9.30 -34.57 -34.72
C CYS A 139 9.67 -33.14 -34.34
N SER A 140 8.82 -32.20 -34.74
CA SER A 140 8.85 -30.87 -34.16
C SER A 140 8.62 -31.10 -32.68
N LEU A 141 9.68 -30.97 -31.89
CA LEU A 141 9.56 -30.68 -30.47
C LEU A 141 8.80 -29.36 -30.41
N THR A 142 7.47 -29.43 -30.44
CA THR A 142 6.61 -28.36 -29.96
C THR A 142 7.16 -28.08 -28.58
N LYS A 143 7.78 -26.91 -28.40
CA LYS A 143 8.10 -26.40 -27.07
C LYS A 143 6.79 -26.53 -26.30
N SER A 144 6.71 -27.53 -25.42
CA SER A 144 5.57 -27.69 -24.53
C SER A 144 5.35 -26.33 -23.91
N VAL A 145 4.20 -25.73 -24.20
CA VAL A 145 3.84 -24.42 -23.67
C VAL A 145 3.71 -24.63 -22.18
N ILE A 146 4.79 -24.36 -21.44
CA ILE A 146 4.78 -24.44 -19.99
C ILE A 146 3.95 -23.25 -19.53
N MET A 147 2.65 -23.48 -19.33
CA MET A 147 1.76 -22.50 -18.74
C MET A 147 2.30 -22.15 -17.35
N SER A 148 2.69 -20.90 -17.15
CA SER A 148 3.23 -20.44 -15.87
C SER A 148 2.13 -20.36 -14.80
N ILE A 149 0.90 -20.00 -15.21
CA ILE A 149 -0.31 -19.95 -14.40
C ILE A 149 -1.19 -21.14 -14.79
N LEU A 150 -1.51 -21.99 -13.81
CA LEU A 150 -2.33 -23.19 -14.01
C LEU A 150 -3.80 -22.95 -13.73
N LYS A 151 -4.10 -22.12 -12.73
CA LYS A 151 -5.47 -21.81 -12.31
C LYS A 151 -5.48 -20.52 -11.49
N ILE A 152 -6.53 -19.72 -11.63
CA ILE A 152 -6.87 -18.61 -10.75
C ILE A 152 -8.28 -18.86 -10.23
N HIS A 153 -8.49 -18.63 -8.94
CA HIS A 153 -9.81 -18.77 -8.31
C HIS A 153 -10.01 -17.71 -7.23
N ALA A 154 -11.11 -16.98 -7.29
CA ALA A 154 -11.52 -16.03 -6.27
C ALA A 154 -12.66 -16.54 -5.41
N ARG A 155 -12.70 -16.06 -4.17
CA ARG A 155 -13.79 -16.25 -3.21
C ARG A 155 -14.06 -14.96 -2.43
N GLU A 156 -15.23 -14.92 -1.81
CA GLU A 156 -15.59 -13.88 -0.84
C GLU A 156 -15.14 -14.32 0.57
N ILE A 157 -14.47 -13.43 1.29
CA ILE A 157 -14.10 -13.58 2.71
C ILE A 157 -14.55 -12.33 3.48
N PHE A 158 -14.26 -12.23 4.78
CA PHE A 158 -14.57 -11.05 5.60
C PHE A 158 -13.31 -10.27 5.98
N ASP A 159 -13.40 -8.95 5.95
CA ASP A 159 -12.38 -8.02 6.46
C ASP A 159 -12.46 -7.85 7.99
N SER A 160 -11.58 -7.02 8.56
CA SER A 160 -11.51 -6.76 10.00
C SER A 160 -12.76 -6.10 10.59
N ARG A 161 -13.59 -5.48 9.76
CA ARG A 161 -14.86 -4.82 10.13
C ARG A 161 -16.07 -5.71 9.89
N GLY A 162 -15.86 -6.96 9.46
CA GLY A 162 -16.93 -7.90 9.15
C GLY A 162 -17.66 -7.59 7.83
N ASN A 163 -17.07 -6.80 6.93
CA ASN A 163 -17.60 -6.61 5.58
C ASN A 163 -17.00 -7.64 4.61
N PRO A 164 -17.75 -8.06 3.57
CA PRO A 164 -17.19 -8.93 2.53
C PRO A 164 -16.00 -8.29 1.80
N THR A 165 -15.02 -9.08 1.38
CA THR A 165 -13.93 -8.68 0.49
C THR A 165 -13.44 -9.84 -0.38
N VAL A 166 -12.63 -9.54 -1.40
CA VAL A 166 -12.11 -10.51 -2.39
C VAL A 166 -10.83 -11.17 -1.89
N GLU A 167 -10.78 -12.50 -1.97
CA GLU A 167 -9.56 -13.30 -1.86
C GLU A 167 -9.33 -14.10 -3.14
N VAL A 168 -8.08 -14.14 -3.62
CA VAL A 168 -7.67 -14.83 -4.84
C VAL A 168 -6.58 -15.86 -4.53
N ASP A 169 -6.78 -17.08 -5.02
CA ASP A 169 -5.79 -18.14 -5.12
C ASP A 169 -5.28 -18.25 -6.56
N LEU A 170 -3.96 -18.22 -6.73
CA LEU A 170 -3.28 -18.49 -7.98
C LEU A 170 -2.42 -19.74 -7.84
N TYR A 171 -2.51 -20.65 -8.82
CA TYR A 171 -1.79 -21.91 -8.83
C TYR A 171 -0.71 -21.90 -9.91
N THR A 172 0.51 -22.28 -9.56
CA THR A 172 1.59 -22.59 -10.50
C THR A 172 2.15 -23.97 -10.19
N LYS A 173 3.15 -24.44 -10.95
CA LYS A 173 3.90 -25.66 -10.61
C LYS A 173 4.62 -25.57 -9.26
N LYS A 174 4.82 -24.37 -8.72
CA LYS A 174 5.43 -24.11 -7.41
C LYS A 174 4.44 -24.18 -6.25
N GLY A 175 3.13 -24.23 -6.52
CA GLY A 175 2.09 -24.36 -5.50
C GLY A 175 0.99 -23.30 -5.62
N LEU A 176 0.31 -23.07 -4.49
CA LEU A 176 -0.80 -22.13 -4.34
C LEU A 176 -0.30 -20.83 -3.69
N PHE A 177 -0.64 -19.69 -4.29
CA PHE A 177 -0.34 -18.35 -3.83
C PHE A 177 -1.64 -17.58 -3.59
N ARG A 178 -1.85 -17.13 -2.35
CA ARG A 178 -3.12 -16.51 -1.91
C ARG A 178 -2.93 -15.04 -1.57
N ALA A 179 -3.86 -14.20 -1.99
CA ALA A 179 -3.92 -12.78 -1.60
C ALA A 179 -5.36 -12.34 -1.33
N ALA A 180 -5.55 -11.54 -0.28
CA ALA A 180 -6.81 -10.89 0.03
C ALA A 180 -6.66 -9.38 -0.11
N VAL A 181 -7.74 -8.70 -0.47
CA VAL A 181 -7.76 -7.27 -0.75
C VAL A 181 -8.37 -6.51 0.44
N PRO A 182 -7.74 -5.43 0.94
CA PRO A 182 -8.35 -4.59 1.98
C PRO A 182 -9.51 -3.76 1.41
N SER A 183 -10.30 -3.14 2.28
CA SER A 183 -11.31 -2.14 1.91
C SER A 183 -11.21 -0.94 2.84
N GLY A 184 -11.22 0.27 2.27
CA GLY A 184 -11.19 1.54 3.00
C GLY A 184 -12.53 1.93 3.63
N ALA A 185 -12.51 2.85 4.59
CA ALA A 185 -13.70 3.47 5.17
C ALA A 185 -14.01 4.80 4.49
N SER A 186 -12.99 5.65 4.36
CA SER A 186 -12.97 6.80 3.47
C SER A 186 -12.72 6.30 2.05
N THR A 187 -13.52 6.76 1.10
CA THR A 187 -13.28 6.51 -0.33
C THR A 187 -13.18 7.86 -1.00
N GLY A 188 -11.97 8.25 -1.39
CA GLY A 188 -11.74 9.46 -2.18
C GLY A 188 -12.45 9.38 -3.52
N ILE A 189 -12.98 10.50 -4.01
CA ILE A 189 -13.78 10.55 -5.26
C ILE A 189 -12.96 10.22 -6.52
N TYR A 190 -11.63 10.15 -6.39
CA TYR A 190 -10.66 9.92 -7.47
C TYR A 190 -10.01 8.53 -7.43
N GLU A 191 -10.40 7.68 -6.48
CA GLU A 191 -9.86 6.34 -6.32
C GLU A 191 -10.26 5.39 -7.46
N ALA A 192 -9.51 4.29 -7.57
CA ALA A 192 -9.94 3.15 -8.37
C ALA A 192 -11.16 2.50 -7.70
N LEU A 193 -12.19 2.17 -8.49
CA LEU A 193 -13.49 1.77 -7.94
C LEU A 193 -13.43 0.38 -7.29
N GLU A 194 -13.70 0.30 -5.99
CA GLU A 194 -14.04 -0.97 -5.34
C GLU A 194 -15.43 -1.43 -5.82
N LEU A 195 -15.51 -2.59 -6.49
CA LEU A 195 -16.78 -3.10 -6.98
C LEU A 195 -17.54 -3.85 -5.88
N ARG A 196 -18.62 -3.23 -5.38
CA ARG A 196 -19.61 -3.81 -4.46
C ARG A 196 -20.88 -4.23 -5.19
N ASP A 197 -21.63 -5.20 -4.67
CA ASP A 197 -22.84 -5.73 -5.30
C ASP A 197 -24.01 -4.74 -5.27
N ASN A 198 -24.07 -3.86 -4.27
CA ASN A 198 -25.16 -2.91 -4.01
C ASN A 198 -26.55 -3.55 -3.82
N ASP A 199 -26.60 -4.86 -3.56
CA ASP A 199 -27.80 -5.56 -3.13
C ASP A 199 -28.06 -5.31 -1.64
N LYS A 200 -29.00 -4.41 -1.35
CA LYS A 200 -29.36 -4.04 0.04
C LYS A 200 -29.83 -5.23 0.89
N THR A 201 -30.29 -6.31 0.27
CA THR A 201 -30.74 -7.51 0.97
C THR A 201 -29.59 -8.41 1.43
N ARG A 202 -28.38 -8.20 0.90
CA ARG A 202 -27.19 -9.01 1.19
C ARG A 202 -26.03 -8.13 1.69
N TYR A 203 -25.64 -8.35 2.95
CA TYR A 203 -24.57 -7.58 3.61
C TYR A 203 -24.74 -6.06 3.46
N LEU A 204 -25.99 -5.58 3.50
CA LEU A 204 -26.32 -4.15 3.39
C LEU A 204 -25.79 -3.50 2.09
N GLY A 205 -25.69 -4.25 0.99
CA GLY A 205 -25.15 -3.78 -0.28
C GLY A 205 -23.64 -4.00 -0.45
N LYS A 206 -22.95 -4.50 0.56
CA LYS A 206 -21.47 -4.61 0.58
C LYS A 206 -20.94 -5.95 0.07
N GLY A 207 -21.77 -6.83 -0.49
CA GLY A 207 -21.29 -8.05 -1.13
C GLY A 207 -20.25 -7.77 -2.24
N VAL A 208 -19.40 -8.75 -2.55
CA VAL A 208 -18.40 -8.65 -3.64
C VAL A 208 -18.51 -9.81 -4.63
N SER A 209 -19.69 -10.42 -4.72
CA SER A 209 -19.93 -11.58 -5.59
C SER A 209 -19.68 -11.26 -7.07
N ARG A 210 -19.96 -10.02 -7.50
CA ARG A 210 -19.64 -9.56 -8.87
C ARG A 210 -18.15 -9.51 -9.14
N ALA A 211 -17.35 -8.94 -8.22
CA ALA A 211 -15.90 -8.89 -8.36
C ALA A 211 -15.29 -10.30 -8.39
N VAL A 212 -15.76 -11.19 -7.50
CA VAL A 212 -15.36 -12.61 -7.48
C VAL A 212 -15.71 -13.31 -8.80
N LYS A 213 -16.91 -13.05 -9.34
CA LYS A 213 -17.34 -13.57 -10.65
C LYS A 213 -16.41 -13.11 -11.77
N TYR A 214 -16.04 -11.82 -11.81
CA TYR A 214 -15.12 -11.30 -12.82
C TYR A 214 -13.75 -11.97 -12.78
N VAL A 215 -13.22 -12.26 -11.59
CA VAL A 215 -11.96 -13.02 -11.48
C VAL A 215 -12.14 -14.44 -12.02
N ASN A 216 -13.18 -15.16 -11.61
CA ASN A 216 -13.37 -16.57 -11.93
C ASN A 216 -13.73 -16.83 -13.40
N GLU A 217 -14.55 -15.96 -14.01
CA GLU A 217 -15.10 -16.19 -15.36
C GLU A 217 -14.34 -15.42 -16.46
N PHE A 218 -13.57 -14.37 -16.13
CA PHE A 218 -12.92 -13.52 -17.12
C PHE A 218 -11.41 -13.41 -16.92
N LEU A 219 -10.95 -12.82 -15.81
CA LEU A 219 -9.51 -12.57 -15.60
C LEU A 219 -8.72 -13.89 -15.50
N GLY A 220 -9.23 -14.85 -14.72
CA GLY A 220 -8.58 -16.13 -14.50
C GLY A 220 -8.37 -16.93 -15.79
N PRO A 221 -9.44 -17.25 -16.54
CA PRO A 221 -9.32 -17.96 -17.82
C PRO A 221 -8.44 -17.21 -18.83
N ALA A 222 -8.57 -15.88 -18.93
CA ALA A 222 -7.75 -15.10 -19.85
C ALA A 222 -6.26 -15.21 -19.52
N LEU A 223 -5.86 -14.99 -18.27
CA LEU A 223 -4.46 -15.04 -17.86
C LEU A 223 -3.85 -16.45 -17.93
N CYS A 224 -4.63 -17.51 -17.68
CA CYS A 224 -4.16 -18.88 -17.86
C CYS A 224 -3.87 -19.22 -19.33
N ASN A 225 -4.61 -18.61 -20.26
CA ASN A 225 -4.42 -18.80 -21.70
C ASN A 225 -3.34 -17.88 -22.29
N GLN A 226 -2.90 -16.86 -21.55
CA GLN A 226 -1.79 -16.00 -21.96
C GLN A 226 -0.47 -16.71 -21.65
N ASN A 227 0.42 -16.81 -22.64
CA ASN A 227 1.76 -17.35 -22.44
C ASN A 227 2.68 -16.30 -21.80
N VAL A 228 2.35 -15.90 -20.57
CA VAL A 228 3.07 -14.91 -19.76
C VAL A 228 3.67 -15.58 -18.54
N SER A 229 4.84 -15.13 -18.10
CA SER A 229 5.47 -15.63 -16.88
C SER A 229 5.01 -14.83 -15.66
N VAL A 230 4.79 -15.51 -14.53
CA VAL A 230 4.45 -14.86 -13.24
C VAL A 230 5.53 -13.90 -12.72
N VAL A 231 6.75 -13.93 -13.28
CA VAL A 231 7.80 -12.93 -12.96
C VAL A 231 7.65 -11.63 -13.76
N GLU A 232 6.84 -11.61 -14.83
CA GLU A 232 6.54 -10.45 -15.67
C GLU A 232 5.37 -9.62 -15.10
N GLN A 233 5.51 -9.13 -13.85
CA GLN A 233 4.45 -8.43 -13.11
C GLN A 233 3.81 -7.30 -13.93
N GLU A 234 4.63 -6.39 -14.48
CA GLU A 234 4.14 -5.24 -15.26
C GLU A 234 3.31 -5.65 -16.48
N LYS A 235 3.71 -6.73 -17.16
CA LYS A 235 3.00 -7.26 -18.33
C LYS A 235 1.65 -7.84 -17.95
N ILE A 236 1.59 -8.61 -16.86
CA ILE A 236 0.33 -9.19 -16.37
C ILE A 236 -0.63 -8.10 -15.88
N ASP A 237 -0.11 -7.14 -15.10
CA ASP A 237 -0.92 -6.01 -14.64
C ASP A 237 -1.44 -5.18 -15.82
N LYS A 238 -0.59 -4.90 -16.82
CA LYS A 238 -1.00 -4.22 -18.05
C LYS A 238 -2.09 -4.98 -18.80
N LEU A 239 -1.99 -6.30 -18.93
CA LEU A 239 -3.02 -7.11 -19.57
C LEU A 239 -4.37 -6.98 -18.84
N MET A 240 -4.38 -7.04 -17.51
CA MET A 240 -5.61 -6.86 -16.73
C MET A 240 -6.20 -5.45 -16.89
N LEU A 241 -5.36 -4.42 -16.90
CA LEU A 241 -5.77 -3.03 -17.14
C LEU A 241 -6.36 -2.85 -18.54
N ASP A 242 -5.71 -3.41 -19.58
CA ASP A 242 -6.17 -3.34 -20.97
C ASP A 242 -7.49 -4.12 -21.15
N MET A 243 -7.66 -5.26 -20.46
CA MET A 243 -8.92 -6.02 -20.45
C MET A 243 -10.07 -5.30 -19.73
N ASP A 244 -9.75 -4.57 -18.66
CA ASP A 244 -10.73 -3.72 -17.96
C ASP A 244 -11.16 -2.56 -18.87
N GLY A 245 -10.18 -1.85 -19.44
CA GLY A 245 -10.39 -0.80 -20.43
C GLY A 245 -10.97 0.51 -19.87
N THR A 246 -11.12 0.64 -18.55
CA THR A 246 -11.60 1.88 -17.90
C THR A 246 -10.48 2.57 -17.12
N GLU A 247 -10.59 3.89 -16.96
CA GLU A 247 -9.58 4.68 -16.25
C GLU A 247 -9.46 4.30 -14.76
N ASN A 248 -10.58 4.01 -14.11
CA ASN A 248 -10.69 3.75 -12.68
C ASN A 248 -10.96 2.28 -12.34
N LYS A 249 -10.75 1.35 -13.27
CA LYS A 249 -10.99 -0.10 -13.08
C LYS A 249 -12.44 -0.45 -12.74
N SER A 250 -13.39 0.33 -13.23
CA SER A 250 -14.81 0.21 -12.90
C SER A 250 -15.53 -0.97 -13.56
N LYS A 251 -14.94 -1.58 -14.61
CA LYS A 251 -15.53 -2.75 -15.26
C LYS A 251 -15.39 -4.00 -14.39
N PHE A 252 -14.17 -4.34 -13.98
CA PHE A 252 -13.93 -5.52 -13.14
C PHE A 252 -13.93 -5.21 -11.64
N GLY A 253 -13.67 -3.96 -11.27
CA GLY A 253 -13.39 -3.54 -9.91
C GLY A 253 -11.90 -3.58 -9.60
N ALA A 254 -11.42 -2.53 -8.95
CA ALA A 254 -10.04 -2.44 -8.46
C ALA A 254 -9.71 -3.60 -7.52
N ASN A 255 -10.69 -4.05 -6.72
CA ASN A 255 -10.57 -5.19 -5.82
C ASN A 255 -10.38 -6.53 -6.55
N ALA A 256 -11.01 -6.75 -7.71
CA ALA A 256 -10.76 -7.94 -8.52
C ALA A 256 -9.33 -7.94 -9.10
N VAL A 257 -8.94 -6.83 -9.74
CA VAL A 257 -7.63 -6.68 -10.39
C VAL A 257 -6.49 -6.78 -9.36
N LEU A 258 -6.62 -6.10 -8.22
CA LEU A 258 -5.60 -6.09 -7.18
C LEU A 258 -5.42 -7.47 -6.53
N GLY A 259 -6.50 -8.22 -6.30
CA GLY A 259 -6.41 -9.57 -5.74
C GLY A 259 -5.58 -10.50 -6.61
N VAL A 260 -5.78 -10.46 -7.93
CA VAL A 260 -4.99 -11.23 -8.90
C VAL A 260 -3.55 -10.73 -8.93
N SER A 261 -3.34 -9.40 -9.03
CA SER A 261 -2.00 -8.78 -9.08
C SER A 261 -1.12 -9.17 -7.89
N LEU A 262 -1.68 -9.16 -6.67
CA LEU A 262 -0.98 -9.57 -5.45
C LEU A 262 -0.65 -11.07 -5.43
N ALA A 263 -1.56 -11.92 -5.92
CA ALA A 263 -1.32 -13.36 -6.01
C ALA A 263 -0.24 -13.70 -7.04
N VAL A 264 -0.21 -12.98 -8.17
CA VAL A 264 0.85 -13.05 -9.19
C VAL A 264 2.20 -12.64 -8.60
N CYS A 265 2.27 -11.53 -7.86
CA CYS A 265 3.51 -11.07 -7.24
C CYS A 265 4.11 -12.10 -6.28
N LYS A 266 3.26 -12.77 -5.48
CA LYS A 266 3.68 -13.88 -4.62
C LYS A 266 4.19 -15.08 -5.40
N ALA A 267 3.51 -15.45 -6.49
CA ALA A 267 3.96 -16.52 -7.37
C ALA A 267 5.28 -16.18 -8.06
N GLY A 268 5.47 -14.93 -8.50
CA GLY A 268 6.71 -14.43 -9.10
C GLY A 268 7.90 -14.49 -8.15
N ALA A 269 7.69 -14.22 -6.86
CA ALA A 269 8.71 -14.39 -5.83
C ALA A 269 9.15 -15.86 -5.70
N ALA A 270 8.19 -16.78 -5.61
CA ALA A 270 8.45 -18.20 -5.50
C ALA A 270 9.09 -18.80 -6.77
N GLU A 271 8.71 -18.30 -7.95
CA GLU A 271 9.32 -18.71 -9.22
C GLU A 271 10.80 -18.29 -9.28
N LYS A 272 11.14 -17.08 -8.79
CA LYS A 272 12.54 -16.63 -8.63
C LYS A 272 13.29 -17.31 -7.48
N GLY A 273 12.60 -18.03 -6.59
CA GLY A 273 13.21 -18.62 -5.40
C GLY A 273 13.67 -17.61 -4.36
N VAL A 274 13.02 -16.44 -4.27
CA VAL A 274 13.36 -15.38 -3.32
C VAL A 274 12.17 -15.01 -2.43
N PRO A 275 12.39 -14.44 -1.23
CA PRO A 275 11.31 -13.90 -0.42
C PRO A 275 10.53 -12.79 -1.15
N LEU A 276 9.26 -12.61 -0.79
CA LEU A 276 8.37 -11.63 -1.45
C LEU A 276 8.92 -10.20 -1.40
N TYR A 277 9.48 -9.76 -0.27
CA TYR A 277 10.04 -8.40 -0.14
C TYR A 277 11.20 -8.18 -1.13
N ARG A 278 12.01 -9.21 -1.37
CA ARG A 278 13.15 -9.15 -2.30
C ARG A 278 12.65 -9.09 -3.73
N HIS A 279 11.64 -9.89 -4.08
CA HIS A 279 11.00 -9.83 -5.39
C HIS A 279 10.40 -8.44 -5.67
N ILE A 280 9.71 -7.84 -4.70
CA ILE A 280 9.17 -6.47 -4.80
C ILE A 280 10.28 -5.44 -4.97
N ALA A 281 11.36 -5.57 -4.21
CA ALA A 281 12.50 -4.66 -4.32
C ALA A 281 13.18 -4.78 -5.71
N ASP A 282 13.26 -5.98 -6.30
CA ASP A 282 13.75 -6.15 -7.68
C ASP A 282 12.83 -5.47 -8.70
N LEU A 283 11.51 -5.61 -8.55
CA LEU A 283 10.53 -4.94 -9.42
C LEU A 283 10.64 -3.41 -9.33
N ALA A 284 10.99 -2.89 -8.15
CA ALA A 284 11.18 -1.46 -7.92
C ALA A 284 12.58 -0.95 -8.31
N GLY A 285 13.51 -1.84 -8.71
CA GLY A 285 14.91 -1.47 -8.98
C GLY A 285 15.72 -1.11 -7.73
N ASN A 286 15.26 -1.49 -6.54
CA ASN A 286 15.93 -1.20 -5.27
C ASN A 286 16.95 -2.28 -4.95
N SER A 287 18.25 -1.96 -4.95
CA SER A 287 19.30 -2.90 -4.56
C SER A 287 19.27 -3.21 -3.05
N GLU A 288 18.99 -2.20 -2.23
CA GLU A 288 18.98 -2.32 -0.77
C GLU A 288 17.55 -2.40 -0.21
N VAL A 289 17.38 -3.20 0.84
CA VAL A 289 16.12 -3.31 1.60
C VAL A 289 16.34 -2.67 2.97
N ILE A 290 15.43 -1.79 3.36
CA ILE A 290 15.49 -1.06 4.62
C ILE A 290 14.18 -1.31 5.37
N LEU A 291 14.29 -1.65 6.65
CA LEU A 291 13.15 -1.80 7.54
C LEU A 291 12.58 -0.42 7.91
N PRO A 292 11.26 -0.23 7.79
CA PRO A 292 10.62 1.08 7.99
C PRO A 292 10.50 1.41 9.48
N VAL A 293 10.37 2.70 9.83
CA VAL A 293 9.83 3.09 11.13
C VAL A 293 8.33 2.84 11.12
N PRO A 294 7.77 2.08 12.09
CA PRO A 294 6.33 1.91 12.18
C PRO A 294 5.65 3.18 12.71
N ALA A 295 4.57 3.61 12.06
CA ALA A 295 3.65 4.61 12.58
C ALA A 295 2.44 3.90 13.21
N PHE A 296 2.40 3.86 14.54
CA PHE A 296 1.32 3.16 15.25
C PHE A 296 0.19 4.13 15.52
N ASN A 297 -0.98 3.89 14.94
CA ASN A 297 -2.20 4.57 15.36
C ASN A 297 -2.56 4.17 16.80
N VAL A 298 -2.76 5.17 17.67
CA VAL A 298 -2.96 4.96 19.11
C VAL A 298 -4.14 5.74 19.70
N ILE A 299 -4.57 6.83 19.07
CA ILE A 299 -5.81 7.56 19.42
C ILE A 299 -6.59 7.87 18.14
N ASN A 300 -7.88 7.59 18.17
CA ASN A 300 -8.79 7.77 17.03
C ASN A 300 -9.78 8.89 17.30
N GLY A 301 -10.06 9.67 16.27
CA GLY A 301 -11.12 10.66 16.20
C GLY A 301 -11.82 10.59 14.84
N GLY A 302 -12.22 11.74 14.31
CA GLY A 302 -12.85 11.87 13.00
C GLY A 302 -14.02 10.91 12.80
N SER A 303 -14.11 10.34 11.60
CA SER A 303 -15.13 9.36 11.22
C SER A 303 -14.84 7.95 11.76
N HIS A 304 -13.64 7.70 12.31
CA HIS A 304 -13.22 6.42 12.88
C HIS A 304 -13.64 6.22 14.36
N ALA A 305 -14.19 7.25 15.00
CA ALA A 305 -14.59 7.19 16.40
C ALA A 305 -15.84 8.02 16.72
N GLY A 306 -16.71 7.48 17.58
CA GLY A 306 -17.91 8.15 18.08
C GLY A 306 -17.68 9.26 19.13
N ASN A 307 -16.43 9.66 19.36
CA ASN A 307 -16.09 10.81 20.23
C ASN A 307 -16.31 12.14 19.49
N LYS A 308 -15.92 13.28 20.08
CA LYS A 308 -16.04 14.59 19.42
C LYS A 308 -14.79 15.04 18.65
N LEU A 309 -13.65 14.39 18.91
CA LEU A 309 -12.36 14.69 18.28
C LEU A 309 -12.47 14.73 16.76
N ALA A 310 -12.11 15.85 16.13
CA ALA A 310 -12.27 16.01 14.68
C ALA A 310 -11.18 15.33 13.87
N MET A 311 -9.92 15.40 14.31
CA MET A 311 -8.79 14.77 13.61
C MET A 311 -8.85 13.25 13.75
N GLN A 312 -8.54 12.53 12.67
CA GLN A 312 -8.85 11.11 12.55
C GLN A 312 -7.89 10.21 13.32
N GLU A 313 -6.58 10.46 13.24
CA GLU A 313 -5.57 9.57 13.82
C GLU A 313 -4.43 10.35 14.47
N PHE A 314 -3.99 9.84 15.62
CA PHE A 314 -2.77 10.29 16.27
C PHE A 314 -1.86 9.08 16.44
N MET A 315 -0.68 9.18 15.82
CA MET A 315 0.28 8.10 15.70
C MET A 315 1.55 8.36 16.50
N ILE A 316 2.19 7.29 16.97
CA ILE A 316 3.54 7.34 17.54
C ILE A 316 4.53 6.63 16.60
N LEU A 317 5.70 7.26 16.43
CA LEU A 317 6.78 6.77 15.58
C LEU A 317 8.06 6.64 16.42
N PRO A 318 8.52 5.42 16.74
CA PRO A 318 9.73 5.17 17.53
C PRO A 318 11.01 5.32 16.68
N VAL A 319 11.26 6.53 16.18
CA VAL A 319 12.42 6.85 15.32
C VAL A 319 13.77 6.69 16.02
N GLY A 320 13.79 6.70 17.36
CA GLY A 320 15.00 6.50 18.16
C GLY A 320 15.38 5.04 18.40
N ALA A 321 14.54 4.08 18.00
CA ALA A 321 14.86 2.66 18.12
C ALA A 321 16.08 2.27 17.26
N SER A 322 16.83 1.27 17.69
CA SER A 322 17.98 0.73 16.95
C SER A 322 17.59 -0.30 15.89
N SER A 323 16.37 -0.83 15.97
CA SER A 323 15.91 -1.97 15.17
C SER A 323 14.38 -1.95 15.04
N PHE A 324 13.84 -2.69 14.06
CA PHE A 324 12.39 -2.79 13.90
C PHE A 324 11.74 -3.52 15.08
N LYS A 325 12.37 -4.59 15.57
CA LYS A 325 11.95 -5.31 16.79
C LYS A 325 11.94 -4.41 18.01
N GLU A 326 12.94 -3.56 18.19
CA GLU A 326 12.93 -2.59 19.28
C GLU A 326 11.82 -1.55 19.10
N ALA A 327 11.62 -1.04 17.88
CA ALA A 327 10.52 -0.13 17.56
C ALA A 327 9.15 -0.72 17.92
N MET A 328 8.92 -2.01 17.63
CA MET A 328 7.71 -2.73 18.03
C MET A 328 7.53 -2.80 19.54
N ARG A 329 8.61 -3.08 20.29
CA ARG A 329 8.57 -3.09 21.77
C ARG A 329 8.18 -1.71 22.31
N ILE A 330 8.86 -0.66 21.85
CA ILE A 330 8.64 0.72 22.29
C ILE A 330 7.18 1.14 22.00
N GLY A 331 6.70 0.90 20.79
CA GLY A 331 5.33 1.21 20.40
C GLY A 331 4.29 0.50 21.28
N ALA A 332 4.47 -0.80 21.53
CA ALA A 332 3.57 -1.58 22.37
C ALA A 332 3.57 -1.12 23.84
N GLU A 333 4.74 -0.82 24.41
CA GLU A 333 4.86 -0.33 25.79
C GLU A 333 4.21 1.05 25.96
N VAL A 334 4.35 1.96 24.99
CA VAL A 334 3.64 3.25 25.00
C VAL A 334 2.14 3.08 24.83
N TYR A 335 1.70 2.20 23.94
CA TYR A 335 0.27 1.91 23.75
C TYR A 335 -0.38 1.40 25.06
N HIS A 336 0.28 0.50 25.79
CA HIS A 336 -0.23 0.01 27.07
C HIS A 336 -0.18 1.07 28.19
N ASN A 337 0.84 1.94 28.21
CA ASN A 337 0.86 3.07 29.13
C ASN A 337 -0.25 4.08 28.81
N LEU A 338 -0.50 4.36 27.53
CA LEU A 338 -1.60 5.21 27.08
C LEU A 338 -2.94 4.63 27.52
N LYS A 339 -3.14 3.32 27.40
CA LYS A 339 -4.33 2.63 27.91
C LYS A 339 -4.56 2.92 29.40
N SER A 340 -3.51 2.84 30.22
CA SER A 340 -3.59 3.17 31.65
C SER A 340 -3.93 4.64 31.86
N VAL A 341 -3.26 5.57 31.18
CA VAL A 341 -3.53 7.02 31.29
C VAL A 341 -4.97 7.35 30.93
N ILE A 342 -5.49 6.77 29.85
CA ILE A 342 -6.88 6.94 29.41
C ILE A 342 -7.84 6.35 30.43
N LYS A 343 -7.57 5.13 30.91
CA LYS A 343 -8.41 4.46 31.92
C LYS A 343 -8.52 5.29 33.20
N ASP A 344 -7.40 5.83 33.66
CA ASP A 344 -7.31 6.58 34.90
C ASP A 344 -8.07 7.92 34.79
N LYS A 345 -8.06 8.56 33.61
CA LYS A 345 -8.68 9.87 33.38
C LYS A 345 -10.15 9.82 32.93
N TYR A 346 -10.51 8.89 32.04
CA TYR A 346 -11.83 8.82 31.39
C TYR A 346 -12.61 7.54 31.70
N GLY A 347 -12.05 6.65 32.53
CA GLY A 347 -12.67 5.38 32.89
C GLY A 347 -12.39 4.25 31.90
N LYS A 348 -12.81 3.04 32.30
CA LYS A 348 -12.51 1.80 31.58
C LYS A 348 -13.07 1.78 30.16
N ASP A 349 -14.26 2.32 29.96
CA ASP A 349 -14.96 2.23 28.65
C ASP A 349 -14.26 3.08 27.58
N ALA A 350 -13.53 4.12 27.97
CA ALA A 350 -12.69 4.92 27.06
C ALA A 350 -11.47 4.15 26.53
N THR A 351 -11.20 2.93 27.04
CA THR A 351 -10.13 2.05 26.53
C THR A 351 -10.60 1.03 25.50
N ASN A 352 -11.86 1.15 25.05
CA ASN A 352 -12.30 0.48 23.83
C ASN A 352 -11.52 1.02 22.63
N VAL A 353 -11.36 0.18 21.63
CA VAL A 353 -10.56 0.48 20.44
C VAL A 353 -11.46 0.71 19.23
N GLY A 354 -11.05 1.61 18.33
CA GLY A 354 -11.67 1.77 17.03
C GLY A 354 -11.17 0.73 16.01
N ASP A 355 -11.52 0.93 14.74
CA ASP A 355 -11.26 -0.01 13.65
C ASP A 355 -9.78 -0.42 13.48
N GLU A 356 -8.86 0.49 13.84
CA GLU A 356 -7.41 0.30 13.69
C GLU A 356 -6.68 -0.05 14.99
N GLY A 357 -7.42 -0.26 16.08
CA GLY A 357 -6.84 -0.65 17.37
C GLY A 357 -6.41 0.52 18.27
N GLY A 358 -6.44 1.76 17.78
CA GLY A 358 -6.28 2.96 18.61
C GLY A 358 -7.46 3.19 19.55
N PHE A 359 -7.23 3.91 20.66
CA PHE A 359 -8.28 4.22 21.64
C PHE A 359 -9.17 5.38 21.18
N ALA A 360 -10.44 5.37 21.57
CA ALA A 360 -11.40 6.44 21.26
C ALA A 360 -11.91 7.14 22.54
N PRO A 361 -11.05 7.83 23.32
CA PRO A 361 -11.50 8.55 24.50
C PRO A 361 -12.47 9.68 24.10
N ASN A 362 -13.39 10.04 25.00
CA ASN A 362 -14.36 11.11 24.76
C ASN A 362 -13.72 12.49 24.94
N ILE A 363 -12.85 12.85 24.01
CA ILE A 363 -12.17 14.14 23.92
C ILE A 363 -12.71 14.93 22.73
N LEU A 364 -12.72 16.25 22.85
CA LEU A 364 -13.09 17.20 21.79
C LEU A 364 -11.84 17.89 21.23
N GLU A 365 -10.99 18.41 22.12
CA GLU A 365 -9.83 19.21 21.75
C GLU A 365 -8.68 18.34 21.23
N ASN A 366 -8.21 18.61 20.02
CA ASN A 366 -7.08 17.88 19.41
C ASN A 366 -5.79 17.99 20.23
N LYS A 367 -5.61 19.12 20.91
CA LYS A 367 -4.49 19.34 21.84
C LYS A 367 -4.51 18.36 23.01
N GLU A 368 -5.69 17.96 23.48
CA GLU A 368 -5.82 17.00 24.58
C GLU A 368 -5.31 15.60 24.18
N ALA A 369 -5.53 15.19 22.93
CA ALA A 369 -4.96 13.95 22.39
C ALA A 369 -3.41 13.97 22.45
N LEU A 370 -2.80 15.08 22.02
CA LEU A 370 -1.34 15.26 22.05
C LEU A 370 -0.78 15.27 23.48
N GLU A 371 -1.48 15.87 24.43
CA GLU A 371 -1.10 15.82 25.85
C GLU A 371 -1.18 14.41 26.44
N LEU A 372 -2.21 13.62 26.08
CA LEU A 372 -2.31 12.22 26.48
C LEU A 372 -1.13 11.40 25.94
N LEU A 373 -0.76 11.60 24.67
CA LEU A 373 0.40 10.94 24.07
C LEU A 373 1.70 11.34 24.75
N LYS A 374 1.92 12.64 24.95
CA LYS A 374 3.11 13.15 25.66
C LYS A 374 3.26 12.51 27.04
N ASN A 375 2.16 12.44 27.80
CA ASN A 375 2.15 11.81 29.12
C ASN A 375 2.42 10.31 29.05
N ALA A 376 1.83 9.60 28.09
CA ALA A 376 2.04 8.16 27.91
C ALA A 376 3.48 7.83 27.50
N ILE A 377 4.05 8.60 26.58
CA ILE A 377 5.45 8.48 26.13
C ILE A 377 6.41 8.72 27.31
N ALA A 378 6.18 9.78 28.09
CA ALA A 378 6.98 10.08 29.27
C ALA A 378 6.87 8.99 30.33
N LYS A 379 5.66 8.50 30.61
CA LYS A 379 5.42 7.41 31.57
C LYS A 379 6.12 6.11 31.16
N ALA A 380 6.23 5.84 29.87
CA ALA A 380 6.95 4.68 29.34
C ALA A 380 8.48 4.87 29.30
N GLY A 381 9.00 6.09 29.53
CA GLY A 381 10.44 6.36 29.52
C GLY A 381 11.05 6.56 28.12
N TYR A 382 10.25 6.90 27.10
CA TYR A 382 10.69 6.98 25.70
C TYR A 382 10.62 8.38 25.07
N SER A 383 10.66 9.44 25.89
CA SER A 383 10.55 10.84 25.42
C SER A 383 11.53 11.23 24.31
N ASP A 384 12.76 10.70 24.33
CA ASP A 384 13.80 11.01 23.32
C ASP A 384 13.80 10.05 22.12
N GLN A 385 12.92 9.05 22.12
CA GLN A 385 12.88 8.00 21.10
C GLN A 385 11.65 8.07 20.19
N ILE A 386 10.60 8.78 20.62
CA ILE A 386 9.32 8.82 19.91
C ILE A 386 9.03 10.23 19.41
N VAL A 387 8.53 10.27 18.18
CA VAL A 387 7.90 11.44 17.56
C VAL A 387 6.46 11.11 17.18
N ILE A 388 5.66 12.12 16.86
CA ILE A 388 4.22 11.99 16.61
C ILE A 388 3.92 12.22 15.12
N GLY A 389 3.04 11.39 14.58
CA GLY A 389 2.38 11.58 13.30
C GLY A 389 0.89 11.85 13.53
N MET A 390 0.25 12.54 12.60
CA MET A 390 -1.19 12.80 12.65
C MET A 390 -1.77 12.56 11.27
N ASP A 391 -2.92 11.88 11.20
CA ASP A 391 -3.83 11.99 10.06
C ASP A 391 -5.03 12.82 10.48
N VAL A 392 -5.19 13.93 9.77
CA VAL A 392 -6.28 14.86 10.03
C VAL A 392 -7.55 14.44 9.30
N ALA A 393 -7.45 13.88 8.10
CA ALA A 393 -8.58 13.63 7.19
C ALA A 393 -9.48 14.87 7.01
N ALA A 394 -8.90 16.03 6.70
CA ALA A 394 -9.60 17.31 6.74
C ALA A 394 -10.78 17.43 5.75
N SER A 395 -10.80 16.61 4.70
CA SER A 395 -11.92 16.50 3.75
C SER A 395 -13.25 16.19 4.47
N GLU A 396 -13.21 15.38 5.54
CA GLU A 396 -14.41 14.94 6.28
C GLU A 396 -15.16 16.08 6.98
N PHE A 397 -14.42 17.14 7.34
CA PHE A 397 -14.96 18.31 8.03
C PHE A 397 -14.79 19.62 7.26
N TYR A 398 -14.50 19.52 5.96
CA TYR A 398 -14.51 20.65 5.05
C TYR A 398 -15.96 21.07 4.72
N LYS A 399 -16.27 22.35 4.95
CA LYS A 399 -17.59 22.95 4.76
C LYS A 399 -17.44 24.33 4.15
N GLN A 400 -17.94 24.51 2.93
CA GLN A 400 -18.09 25.84 2.29
C GLN A 400 -16.78 26.67 2.25
N GLY A 401 -15.65 26.06 1.93
CA GLY A 401 -14.35 26.78 1.89
C GLY A 401 -13.67 26.94 3.26
N LYS A 402 -14.21 26.32 4.30
CA LYS A 402 -13.74 26.37 5.68
C LYS A 402 -13.75 24.98 6.33
N TYR A 403 -13.32 24.88 7.57
CA TYR A 403 -13.19 23.63 8.30
C TYR A 403 -13.93 23.68 9.64
N ASP A 404 -14.60 22.58 9.99
CA ASP A 404 -15.37 22.45 11.23
C ASP A 404 -14.76 21.43 12.20
N LEU A 405 -14.00 21.90 13.20
CA LEU A 405 -13.37 21.03 14.20
C LEU A 405 -14.34 20.41 15.22
N ASP A 406 -15.66 20.63 15.10
CA ASP A 406 -16.70 19.97 15.90
C ASP A 406 -17.83 19.44 14.99
N PHE A 407 -17.48 19.01 13.77
CA PHE A 407 -18.44 18.55 12.74
C PHE A 407 -19.37 17.41 13.16
N LYS A 408 -19.02 16.66 14.21
CA LYS A 408 -19.84 15.59 14.79
C LYS A 408 -20.95 16.10 15.71
N SER A 409 -20.88 17.35 16.14
CA SER A 409 -21.98 18.05 16.82
C SER A 409 -22.88 18.74 15.79
N PRO A 410 -24.15 19.09 16.14
CA PRO A 410 -25.05 19.78 15.24
C PRO A 410 -24.40 20.97 14.54
N ASP A 411 -24.69 21.12 13.25
CA ASP A 411 -23.99 22.04 12.36
C ASP A 411 -24.12 23.51 12.83
N ASN A 412 -22.99 24.23 12.78
CA ASN A 412 -22.93 25.63 13.18
C ASN A 412 -21.86 26.38 12.35
N PRO A 413 -22.25 27.12 11.30
CA PRO A 413 -21.29 27.85 10.45
C PRO A 413 -20.44 28.90 11.16
N SER A 414 -20.83 29.36 12.36
CA SER A 414 -20.08 30.36 13.12
C SER A 414 -18.79 29.82 13.75
N ARG A 415 -18.66 28.50 13.95
CA ARG A 415 -17.44 27.85 14.47
C ARG A 415 -16.44 27.46 13.36
N TYR A 416 -16.82 27.61 12.09
CA TYR A 416 -15.95 27.23 10.99
C TYR A 416 -14.73 28.13 10.90
N ILE A 417 -13.56 27.51 10.78
CA ILE A 417 -12.27 28.19 10.68
C ILE A 417 -11.73 28.18 9.25
N SER A 418 -10.97 29.22 8.89
CA SER A 418 -10.33 29.30 7.57
C SER A 418 -9.17 28.31 7.44
N PRO A 419 -8.71 28.03 6.21
CA PRO A 419 -7.50 27.24 5.99
C PRO A 419 -6.27 27.82 6.70
N ASP A 420 -6.13 29.15 6.73
CA ASP A 420 -5.01 29.81 7.43
C ASP A 420 -5.08 29.62 8.96
N GLN A 421 -6.27 29.72 9.55
CA GLN A 421 -6.47 29.48 10.99
C GLN A 421 -6.17 28.02 11.35
N LEU A 422 -6.60 27.07 10.51
CA LEU A 422 -6.31 25.65 10.70
C LEU A 422 -4.80 25.37 10.57
N ALA A 423 -4.15 25.99 9.57
CA ALA A 423 -2.69 25.91 9.42
C ALA A 423 -1.94 26.42 10.66
N ASP A 424 -2.43 27.49 11.30
CA ASP A 424 -1.81 28.04 12.51
C ASP A 424 -1.96 27.11 13.72
N ILE A 425 -3.09 26.38 13.83
CA ILE A 425 -3.26 25.31 14.83
C ILE A 425 -2.21 24.22 14.63
N TYR A 426 -1.99 23.76 13.38
CA TYR A 426 -0.95 22.77 13.10
C TYR A 426 0.45 23.27 13.46
N MET A 427 0.77 24.53 13.17
CA MET A 427 2.06 25.11 13.53
C MET A 427 2.23 25.23 15.05
N GLU A 428 1.15 25.46 15.81
CA GLU A 428 1.18 25.37 17.27
C GLU A 428 1.52 23.94 17.72
N PHE A 429 0.93 22.92 17.08
CA PHE A 429 1.22 21.52 17.41
C PHE A 429 2.66 21.14 17.12
N VAL A 430 3.17 21.49 15.94
CA VAL A 430 4.57 21.26 15.54
C VAL A 430 5.56 21.98 16.47
N LYS A 431 5.19 23.14 16.99
CA LYS A 431 6.02 23.90 17.92
C LYS A 431 6.06 23.30 19.32
N ASN A 432 4.93 22.81 19.81
CA ASN A 432 4.76 22.43 21.22
C ASN A 432 4.88 20.92 21.49
N TYR A 433 4.78 20.09 20.45
CA TYR A 433 4.85 18.64 20.52
C TYR A 433 5.83 18.11 19.46
N PRO A 434 6.38 16.89 19.61
CA PRO A 434 7.30 16.31 18.64
C PRO A 434 6.56 15.80 17.37
N VAL A 435 5.65 16.60 16.81
CA VAL A 435 4.92 16.27 15.58
C VAL A 435 5.86 16.44 14.39
N VAL A 436 6.03 15.37 13.62
CA VAL A 436 6.97 15.29 12.50
C VAL A 436 6.31 14.91 11.18
N SER A 437 5.05 14.51 11.20
CA SER A 437 4.27 14.15 10.02
C SER A 437 2.83 14.56 10.22
N ILE A 438 2.25 15.24 9.24
CA ILE A 438 0.81 15.52 9.18
C ILE A 438 0.29 15.08 7.81
N GLU A 439 -0.69 14.20 7.84
CA GLU A 439 -1.44 13.66 6.72
C GLU A 439 -2.78 14.38 6.59
N ASP A 440 -3.19 14.62 5.33
CA ASP A 440 -4.40 15.32 4.93
C ASP A 440 -4.79 16.55 5.78
N PRO A 441 -3.87 17.52 5.96
CA PRO A 441 -4.14 18.74 6.73
C PRO A 441 -5.27 19.61 6.15
N PHE A 442 -5.62 19.45 4.88
CA PHE A 442 -6.66 20.22 4.18
C PHE A 442 -7.46 19.32 3.25
N ASP A 443 -8.60 19.83 2.78
CA ASP A 443 -9.45 19.14 1.82
C ASP A 443 -8.69 18.69 0.57
N GLN A 444 -9.11 17.55 0.01
CA GLN A 444 -8.52 16.90 -1.16
C GLN A 444 -8.40 17.80 -2.42
N ASP A 445 -9.14 18.91 -2.50
CA ASP A 445 -9.07 19.89 -3.58
C ASP A 445 -8.61 21.31 -3.15
N ASP A 446 -8.28 21.53 -1.87
CA ASP A 446 -7.76 22.83 -1.36
C ASP A 446 -6.24 23.00 -1.62
N TRP A 447 -5.84 22.86 -2.89
CA TRP A 447 -4.44 22.89 -3.35
C TRP A 447 -3.66 24.13 -2.88
N GLU A 448 -4.35 25.27 -2.70
CA GLU A 448 -3.73 26.51 -2.22
C GLU A 448 -3.28 26.38 -0.77
N ALA A 449 -4.15 25.88 0.12
CA ALA A 449 -3.80 25.66 1.52
C ALA A 449 -2.68 24.62 1.68
N TRP A 450 -2.75 23.50 0.94
CA TRP A 450 -1.69 22.49 0.87
C TRP A 450 -0.32 23.11 0.52
N THR A 451 -0.28 23.92 -0.53
CA THR A 451 0.95 24.55 -1.02
C THR A 451 1.50 25.54 0.00
N LYS A 452 0.64 26.41 0.55
CA LYS A 452 1.02 27.42 1.56
C LYS A 452 1.54 26.76 2.84
N PHE A 453 0.83 25.79 3.37
CA PHE A 453 1.21 25.10 4.61
C PHE A 453 2.51 24.35 4.45
N THR A 454 2.66 23.57 3.38
CA THR A 454 3.89 22.81 3.17
C THR A 454 5.12 23.72 3.11
N ALA A 455 5.02 24.86 2.42
CA ALA A 455 6.13 25.80 2.32
C ALA A 455 6.64 26.31 3.68
N LYS A 456 5.79 26.31 4.73
CA LYS A 456 6.12 26.77 6.09
C LYS A 456 6.30 25.65 7.13
N ALA A 457 5.76 24.45 6.92
CA ALA A 457 5.59 23.43 7.96
C ALA A 457 6.91 22.89 8.53
N GLY A 458 7.96 22.75 7.71
CA GLY A 458 9.26 22.23 8.14
C GLY A 458 9.27 20.76 8.58
N ILE A 459 8.16 20.04 8.37
CA ILE A 459 7.96 18.63 8.71
C ILE A 459 7.50 17.83 7.47
N GLN A 460 7.26 16.52 7.63
CA GLN A 460 6.65 15.72 6.57
C GLN A 460 5.17 16.12 6.44
N VAL A 461 4.74 16.38 5.20
CA VAL A 461 3.33 16.58 4.85
C VAL A 461 2.95 15.45 3.89
N VAL A 462 1.91 14.70 4.24
CA VAL A 462 1.47 13.50 3.53
C VAL A 462 0.12 13.80 2.88
N GLY A 463 -0.04 13.37 1.62
CA GLY A 463 -1.31 13.46 0.92
C GLY A 463 -1.85 12.08 0.64
N ASP A 464 -2.98 11.76 1.27
CA ASP A 464 -3.76 10.54 1.04
C ASP A 464 -4.92 10.84 0.10
N ASP A 465 -6.03 11.42 0.59
CA ASP A 465 -7.19 11.85 -0.21
C ASP A 465 -6.78 12.83 -1.34
N LEU A 466 -5.79 13.69 -1.07
CA LEU A 466 -5.25 14.61 -2.06
C LEU A 466 -4.76 13.89 -3.31
N THR A 467 -4.14 12.71 -3.13
CA THR A 467 -3.43 12.02 -4.20
C THR A 467 -4.01 10.69 -4.63
N VAL A 468 -4.73 10.00 -3.74
CA VAL A 468 -5.40 8.71 -3.93
C VAL A 468 -4.56 7.69 -4.68
N THR A 469 -3.23 7.73 -4.48
CA THR A 469 -2.24 6.95 -5.23
C THR A 469 -2.42 7.04 -6.77
N ASN A 470 -2.93 8.16 -7.27
CA ASN A 470 -3.21 8.40 -8.68
C ASN A 470 -2.08 9.21 -9.32
N PRO A 471 -1.37 8.67 -10.34
CA PRO A 471 -0.26 9.37 -10.98
C PRO A 471 -0.61 10.76 -11.51
N LYS A 472 -1.84 11.01 -11.98
CA LYS A 472 -2.25 12.33 -12.47
C LYS A 472 -2.32 13.35 -11.33
N ARG A 473 -2.85 12.97 -10.16
CA ARG A 473 -2.91 13.84 -8.98
C ARG A 473 -1.54 14.03 -8.35
N ILE A 474 -0.72 12.99 -8.29
CA ILE A 474 0.69 13.09 -7.83
C ILE A 474 1.47 14.06 -8.73
N VAL A 475 1.34 13.95 -10.07
CA VAL A 475 1.99 14.89 -11.00
C VAL A 475 1.47 16.31 -10.80
N LYS A 476 0.17 16.50 -10.51
CA LYS A 476 -0.38 17.82 -10.16
C LYS A 476 0.23 18.34 -8.86
N ALA A 477 0.30 17.52 -7.81
CA ALA A 477 0.89 17.87 -6.52
C ALA A 477 2.35 18.32 -6.65
N ILE A 478 3.16 17.58 -7.42
CA ILE A 478 4.54 17.95 -7.74
C ILE A 478 4.60 19.29 -8.48
N LYS A 479 3.70 19.53 -9.45
CA LYS A 479 3.65 20.78 -10.22
C LYS A 479 3.20 21.98 -9.38
N THR A 480 2.30 21.78 -8.42
CA THR A 480 1.83 22.84 -7.52
C THR A 480 2.74 23.04 -6.32
N GLY A 481 3.69 22.13 -6.07
CA GLY A 481 4.59 22.19 -4.91
C GLY A 481 4.00 21.61 -3.62
N ALA A 482 2.96 20.79 -3.71
CA ALA A 482 2.42 20.01 -2.61
C ALA A 482 3.15 18.64 -2.55
N PRO A 483 4.00 18.37 -1.55
CA PRO A 483 4.61 17.07 -1.36
C PRO A 483 3.59 16.13 -0.72
N CYS A 484 3.65 14.88 -1.13
CA CYS A 484 2.84 13.79 -0.60
C CYS A 484 3.66 12.50 -0.70
N ARG A 485 3.63 11.66 0.34
CA ARG A 485 4.15 10.29 0.31
C ARG A 485 3.03 9.36 0.73
N SER A 486 2.48 8.56 -0.19
CA SER A 486 1.43 7.61 0.20
C SER A 486 2.00 6.46 1.03
N GLU A 487 1.34 6.14 2.13
CA GLU A 487 1.69 4.99 2.97
C GLU A 487 0.92 3.74 2.53
N ARG A 488 1.46 2.56 2.84
CA ARG A 488 0.86 1.26 2.53
C ARG A 488 0.91 0.38 3.76
N LEU A 489 -0.19 -0.34 3.99
CA LEU A 489 -0.39 -1.22 5.13
C LEU A 489 0.75 -2.25 5.28
N ALA A 490 1.54 -2.11 6.34
CA ALA A 490 2.63 -3.01 6.67
C ALA A 490 2.18 -4.10 7.64
N LYS A 491 2.44 -5.37 7.32
CA LYS A 491 2.20 -6.48 8.24
C LYS A 491 3.38 -6.58 9.22
N TYR A 492 3.24 -6.05 10.43
CA TYR A 492 4.32 -5.99 11.42
C TYR A 492 5.00 -7.34 11.70
N ASN A 493 4.23 -8.42 11.82
CA ASN A 493 4.78 -9.77 12.00
C ASN A 493 5.62 -10.25 10.82
N GLN A 494 5.32 -9.79 9.60
CA GLN A 494 6.15 -10.09 8.44
C GLN A 494 7.46 -9.29 8.49
N LEU A 495 7.42 -8.03 8.92
CA LEU A 495 8.62 -7.21 9.08
C LEU A 495 9.57 -7.75 10.15
N LEU A 496 9.04 -8.26 11.28
CA LEU A 496 9.85 -8.96 12.28
C LEU A 496 10.58 -10.18 11.70
N ARG A 497 9.88 -11.01 10.92
CA ARG A 497 10.51 -12.15 10.23
C ARG A 497 11.57 -11.70 9.22
N ILE A 498 11.31 -10.62 8.48
CA ILE A 498 12.28 -10.07 7.53
C ILE A 498 13.53 -9.60 8.27
N GLU A 499 13.39 -8.93 9.41
CA GLU A 499 14.53 -8.55 10.25
C GLU A 499 15.33 -9.77 10.71
N GLU A 500 14.65 -10.82 11.18
CA GLU A 500 15.26 -12.09 11.57
C GLU A 500 16.00 -12.77 10.40
N GLU A 501 15.39 -12.80 9.22
CA GLU A 501 15.98 -13.35 7.98
C GLU A 501 17.21 -12.56 7.52
N LEU A 502 17.20 -11.23 7.64
CA LEU A 502 18.31 -10.36 7.25
C LEU A 502 19.46 -10.36 8.26
N GLY A 503 19.17 -10.66 9.54
CA GLY A 503 20.16 -10.74 10.62
C GLY A 503 21.01 -9.48 10.73
N ALA A 504 22.34 -9.64 10.76
CA ALA A 504 23.29 -8.51 10.84
C ALA A 504 23.27 -7.56 9.63
N GLY A 505 22.67 -7.99 8.50
CA GLY A 505 22.48 -7.15 7.32
C GLY A 505 21.23 -6.27 7.38
N ALA A 506 20.38 -6.42 8.41
CA ALA A 506 19.18 -5.63 8.57
C ALA A 506 19.53 -4.15 8.82
N ARG A 507 18.97 -3.26 8.01
CA ARG A 507 19.09 -1.80 8.21
C ARG A 507 17.73 -1.25 8.59
N PHE A 508 17.64 -0.64 9.76
CA PHE A 508 16.45 0.06 10.23
C PHE A 508 16.56 1.55 9.90
N ALA A 509 15.47 2.13 9.39
CA ALA A 509 15.48 3.52 8.94
C ALA A 509 15.66 4.54 10.08
N GLY A 510 15.11 4.25 11.27
CA GLY A 510 15.23 5.08 12.47
C GLY A 510 14.99 6.58 12.22
N ARG A 511 15.88 7.43 12.73
CA ARG A 511 15.81 8.89 12.55
C ARG A 511 15.90 9.35 11.10
N ASN A 512 16.44 8.50 10.22
CA ASN A 512 16.57 8.77 8.79
C ASN A 512 15.35 8.31 7.98
N PHE A 513 14.20 7.97 8.59
CA PHE A 513 13.02 7.45 7.89
C PHE A 513 12.53 8.27 6.68
N ARG A 514 12.78 9.59 6.67
CA ARG A 514 12.47 10.46 5.52
C ARG A 514 13.43 10.24 4.35
N ASN A 515 14.71 9.96 4.61
CA ASN A 515 15.74 9.72 3.61
C ASN A 515 16.61 8.51 4.03
N PRO A 516 16.07 7.29 3.99
CA PRO A 516 16.72 6.12 4.61
C PRO A 516 17.99 5.67 3.89
N LEU A 517 18.22 6.15 2.66
CA LEU A 517 19.39 5.85 1.84
C LEU A 517 20.51 6.90 1.95
N THR A 518 20.25 8.05 2.57
CA THR A 518 21.30 9.06 2.80
C THR A 518 21.99 8.74 4.12
N ASN A 519 23.25 8.30 4.03
CA ASN A 519 24.14 8.18 5.19
C ASN A 519 24.65 9.54 5.63
#